data_AF-A0A6A4Z9E2-F1
#
_entry.id   AF-A0A6A4Z9E2-F1
#
_cell.length_a   1.000
_cell.length_b   1.000
_cell.length_c   1.000
_cell.angle_alpha   90.00
_cell.angle_beta   90.00
_cell.angle_gamma   90.00
#
_symmetry.space_group_name_H-M   'P 1'
#
loop_
_entity.id
_entity.type
_entity.pdbx_description
1 polymer ?
#
loop_
_entity_poly.entity_id
_entity_poly.type
_entity_poly.pdbx_seq_one_letter_code
_entity_poly.pdbx_strand_id
1 'polypeptide(L)'
;MGNANTTPSAATTTTVPVTVTATVADASPILVHVPTLDAENPDPNEMQRVVDDVCIALRATVAGYEDINADELVLTHLTGAMTNVIFTCHKKSAPEDKVLLRLYGAGTEAFFSRQEEILVFKELSLLNLGIALVGEFHNGRFEHMIEGRTATAADIRIPEFAAKVAAKMAIFHTTQVDIDRKPRIIGNIRKLLKDARAAYATYERQFDIDAMAKDIDDLETLLATVESPIVFCHNDLQYGNIMVSHADDDAVL
;
A
#
# COMPACT_ATOMS: atom_id res chain seq x y z
N MET A 1 -53.48 -48.99 35.89
CA MET A 1 -52.84 -47.80 36.49
C MET A 1 -51.34 -48.13 36.56
N GLY A 2 -50.47 -47.80 35.61
CA GLY A 2 -50.40 -46.62 34.76
C GLY A 2 -49.39 -45.64 35.37
N ASN A 3 -48.11 -45.77 35.04
CA ASN A 3 -47.12 -44.68 34.96
C ASN A 3 -45.80 -45.21 34.38
N ALA A 4 -45.72 -45.19 33.05
CA ALA A 4 -44.46 -45.26 32.31
C ALA A 4 -44.04 -43.82 32.00
N ASN A 5 -42.89 -43.42 32.53
CA ASN A 5 -42.29 -42.12 32.31
C ASN A 5 -41.38 -42.25 31.07
N THR A 6 -41.88 -41.87 29.90
CA THR A 6 -41.12 -41.88 28.64
C THR A 6 -40.53 -40.50 28.38
N THR A 7 -39.22 -40.38 28.54
CA THR A 7 -38.40 -39.25 28.09
C THR A 7 -38.32 -39.24 26.55
N PRO A 8 -38.48 -38.09 25.86
CA PRO A 8 -38.37 -38.04 24.41
C PRO A 8 -36.91 -38.03 23.96
N SER A 9 -36.62 -38.88 22.97
CA SER A 9 -35.34 -39.00 22.26
C SER A 9 -35.05 -37.72 21.46
N ALA A 10 -33.87 -37.13 21.68
CA ALA A 10 -33.38 -36.01 20.90
C ALA A 10 -32.92 -36.50 19.52
N ALA A 11 -33.57 -36.03 18.46
CA ALA A 11 -33.18 -36.29 17.09
C ALA A 11 -31.96 -35.45 16.71
N THR A 12 -30.79 -36.09 16.62
CA THR A 12 -29.57 -35.49 16.09
C THR A 12 -29.74 -35.24 14.59
N THR A 13 -29.94 -33.99 14.20
CA THR A 13 -29.99 -33.57 12.79
C THR A 13 -28.55 -33.36 12.32
N THR A 14 -28.01 -34.37 11.64
CA THR A 14 -26.70 -34.30 10.99
C THR A 14 -26.81 -33.43 9.74
N THR A 15 -26.50 -32.14 9.85
CA THR A 15 -26.36 -31.24 8.70
C THR A 15 -25.05 -31.53 7.99
N VAL A 16 -25.12 -32.15 6.82
CA VAL A 16 -23.98 -32.32 5.90
C VAL A 16 -23.60 -30.92 5.37
N PRO A 17 -22.34 -30.48 5.47
CA PRO A 17 -21.93 -29.22 4.88
C PRO A 17 -21.95 -29.37 3.35
N VAL A 18 -22.79 -28.57 2.70
CA VAL A 18 -22.78 -28.42 1.25
C VAL A 18 -21.54 -27.59 0.89
N THR A 19 -20.48 -28.25 0.43
CA THR A 19 -19.32 -27.59 -0.15
C THR A 19 -19.75 -26.97 -1.49
N VAL A 20 -19.98 -25.66 -1.49
CA VAL A 20 -20.09 -24.89 -2.73
C VAL A 20 -18.68 -24.78 -3.30
N THR A 21 -18.33 -25.67 -4.21
CA THR A 21 -17.15 -25.51 -5.06
C THR A 21 -17.44 -24.37 -6.04
N ALA A 22 -16.98 -23.16 -5.69
CA ALA A 22 -16.87 -22.08 -6.65
C ALA A 22 -15.84 -22.51 -7.71
N THR A 23 -16.30 -22.75 -8.93
CA THR A 23 -15.44 -22.89 -10.09
C THR A 23 -14.73 -21.56 -10.30
N VAL A 24 -13.45 -21.49 -9.91
CA VAL A 24 -12.57 -20.38 -10.24
C VAL A 24 -12.34 -20.47 -11.75
N ALA A 25 -13.01 -19.60 -12.51
CA ALA A 25 -12.67 -19.43 -13.91
C ALA A 25 -11.20 -19.03 -14.00
N ASP A 26 -10.46 -19.67 -14.91
CA ASP A 26 -9.06 -19.40 -15.20
C ASP A 26 -8.93 -18.01 -15.84
N ALA A 27 -9.06 -16.97 -15.01
CA ALA A 27 -8.79 -15.60 -15.38
C ALA A 27 -7.28 -15.44 -15.33
N SER A 28 -6.64 -15.44 -16.50
CA SER A 28 -5.27 -14.96 -16.61
C SER A 28 -5.16 -13.64 -15.84
N PRO A 29 -4.14 -13.47 -14.99
CA PRO A 29 -4.03 -12.27 -14.18
C PRO A 29 -4.02 -11.04 -15.08
N ILE A 30 -4.91 -10.08 -14.82
CA ILE A 30 -4.90 -8.79 -15.52
C ILE A 30 -3.55 -8.14 -15.22
N LEU A 31 -2.75 -7.95 -16.26
CA LEU A 31 -1.42 -7.38 -16.20
C LEU A 31 -1.40 -6.11 -17.03
N VAL A 32 -0.91 -5.01 -16.45
CA VAL A 32 -0.69 -3.75 -17.17
C VAL A 32 0.78 -3.64 -17.52
N HIS A 33 1.10 -3.41 -18.78
CA HIS A 33 2.48 -3.15 -19.19
C HIS A 33 3.05 -1.99 -18.36
N VAL A 34 4.20 -2.21 -17.73
CA VAL A 34 4.90 -1.16 -16.98
C VAL A 34 5.86 -0.48 -17.96
N PRO A 35 5.65 0.80 -18.30
CA PRO A 35 6.50 1.46 -19.27
C PRO A 35 7.92 1.59 -18.73
N THR A 36 8.90 1.45 -19.61
CA THR A 36 10.30 1.76 -19.27
C THR A 36 10.43 3.26 -18.97
N LEU A 37 10.84 3.59 -17.74
CA LEU A 37 11.02 4.98 -17.27
C LEU A 37 12.39 5.54 -17.69
N ASP A 38 12.75 5.40 -18.97
CA ASP A 38 13.88 6.15 -19.54
C ASP A 38 13.31 7.47 -20.09
N ALA A 39 13.72 8.57 -19.46
CA ALA A 39 13.00 9.85 -19.40
C ALA A 39 12.88 10.65 -20.72
N GLU A 40 11.87 11.53 -20.72
CA GLU A 40 11.47 12.60 -21.66
C GLU A 40 10.50 12.25 -22.80
N ASN A 41 10.51 11.05 -23.39
CA ASN A 41 9.55 10.73 -24.46
C ASN A 41 9.30 9.21 -24.58
N PRO A 42 8.26 8.65 -23.93
CA PRO A 42 7.95 7.23 -24.02
C PRO A 42 7.60 6.81 -25.45
N ASP A 43 7.98 5.60 -25.86
CA ASP A 43 7.61 5.04 -27.17
C ASP A 43 6.07 5.07 -27.32
N PRO A 44 5.52 5.74 -28.36
CA PRO A 44 4.08 5.79 -28.58
C PRO A 44 3.41 4.41 -28.64
N ASN A 45 4.09 3.40 -29.16
CA ASN A 45 3.57 2.03 -29.21
C ASN A 45 3.58 1.34 -27.85
N GLU A 46 4.53 1.71 -26.98
CA GLU A 46 4.55 1.25 -25.60
C GLU A 46 3.43 1.92 -24.79
N MET A 47 3.29 3.24 -24.92
CA MET A 47 2.21 3.99 -24.25
C MET A 47 0.82 3.51 -24.69
N GLN A 48 0.63 3.21 -25.99
CA GLN A 48 -0.65 2.66 -26.46
C GLN A 48 -0.98 1.31 -25.81
N ARG A 49 0.02 0.43 -25.64
CA ARG A 49 -0.17 -0.84 -24.91
C ARG A 49 -0.56 -0.62 -23.46
N VAL A 50 0.08 0.33 -22.78
CA VAL A 50 -0.30 0.73 -21.41
C VAL A 50 -1.76 1.20 -21.38
N VAL A 51 -2.16 2.06 -22.30
CA VAL A 51 -3.55 2.57 -22.39
C VAL A 51 -4.55 1.42 -22.60
N ASP A 52 -4.25 0.48 -23.48
CA ASP A 52 -5.12 -0.66 -23.77
C ASP A 52 -5.28 -1.57 -22.53
N ASP A 53 -4.18 -1.91 -21.87
CA ASP A 53 -4.20 -2.73 -20.66
C ASP A 53 -4.92 -2.01 -19.50
N VAL A 54 -4.71 -0.69 -19.34
CA VAL A 54 -5.38 0.12 -18.33
C VAL A 54 -6.88 0.16 -18.58
N CYS A 55 -7.33 0.24 -19.84
CA CYS A 55 -8.77 0.13 -20.15
C CYS A 55 -9.34 -1.22 -19.70
N ILE A 56 -8.63 -2.33 -19.95
CA ILE A 56 -9.04 -3.66 -19.51
C ILE A 56 -9.16 -3.71 -17.98
N ALA A 57 -8.15 -3.19 -17.28
CA ALA A 57 -8.14 -3.17 -15.82
C ALA A 57 -9.25 -2.29 -15.23
N LEU A 58 -9.48 -1.08 -15.80
CA LEU A 58 -10.54 -0.17 -15.39
C LEU A 58 -11.93 -0.81 -15.52
N ARG A 59 -12.25 -1.40 -16.70
CA ARG A 59 -13.55 -2.05 -16.92
C ARG A 59 -13.81 -3.20 -15.94
N ALA A 60 -12.77 -3.92 -15.56
CA ALA A 60 -12.89 -5.09 -14.70
C ALA A 60 -12.98 -4.74 -13.21
N THR A 61 -12.43 -3.60 -12.78
CA THR A 61 -12.17 -3.34 -11.36
C THR A 61 -12.69 -2.01 -10.82
N VAL A 62 -13.08 -1.06 -11.68
CA VAL A 62 -13.47 0.29 -11.27
C VAL A 62 -14.91 0.58 -11.71
N ALA A 63 -15.79 0.83 -10.75
CA ALA A 63 -17.18 1.20 -11.00
C ALA A 63 -17.27 2.52 -11.78
N GLY A 64 -18.17 2.57 -12.76
CA GLY A 64 -18.36 3.73 -13.63
C GLY A 64 -17.39 3.77 -14.82
N TYR A 65 -16.49 2.80 -14.97
CA TYR A 65 -15.55 2.69 -16.10
C TYR A 65 -15.81 1.49 -17.02
N GLU A 66 -16.97 0.84 -16.91
CA GLU A 66 -17.30 -0.42 -17.59
C GLU A 66 -17.22 -0.32 -19.13
N ASP A 67 -17.51 0.85 -19.69
CA ASP A 67 -17.53 1.12 -21.13
C ASP A 67 -16.31 1.92 -21.65
N ILE A 68 -15.32 2.21 -20.79
CA ILE A 68 -14.17 3.06 -21.16
C ILE A 68 -13.41 2.47 -22.35
N ASN A 69 -12.95 3.30 -23.28
CA ASN A 69 -12.09 2.87 -24.39
C ASN A 69 -10.86 3.77 -24.51
N ALA A 70 -9.86 3.32 -25.28
CA ALA A 70 -8.59 4.03 -25.41
C ALA A 70 -8.74 5.47 -25.93
N ASP A 71 -9.72 5.72 -26.79
CA ASP A 71 -9.99 7.06 -27.33
C ASP A 71 -10.64 8.00 -26.31
N GLU A 72 -11.31 7.47 -25.28
CA GLU A 72 -11.94 8.25 -24.22
C GLU A 72 -11.08 8.34 -22.95
N LEU A 73 -10.11 7.42 -22.77
CA LEU A 73 -9.20 7.44 -21.63
C LEU A 73 -8.17 8.57 -21.77
N VAL A 74 -8.04 9.37 -20.73
CA VAL A 74 -6.92 10.30 -20.55
C VAL A 74 -6.03 9.74 -19.45
N LEU A 75 -4.78 9.43 -19.82
CA LEU A 75 -3.75 8.94 -18.92
C LEU A 75 -2.64 9.99 -18.80
N THR A 76 -2.30 10.41 -17.58
CA THR A 76 -1.24 11.41 -17.34
C THR A 76 -0.26 10.88 -16.31
N HIS A 77 1.02 10.79 -16.68
CA HIS A 77 2.08 10.34 -15.79
C HIS A 77 2.39 11.40 -14.73
N LEU A 78 2.44 10.99 -13.45
CA LEU A 78 2.86 11.85 -12.36
C LEU A 78 4.35 11.62 -12.07
N THR A 79 5.15 12.67 -12.21
CA THR A 79 6.58 12.64 -11.90
C THR A 79 6.83 12.69 -10.39
N GLY A 80 7.89 12.02 -9.91
CA GLY A 80 8.38 12.18 -8.53
C GLY A 80 8.47 10.92 -7.67
N ALA A 81 8.02 9.76 -8.14
CA ALA A 81 8.17 8.49 -7.41
C ALA A 81 9.41 7.72 -7.91
N MET A 82 10.34 7.40 -7.00
CA MET A 82 11.60 6.70 -7.36
C MET A 82 11.42 5.20 -7.65
N THR A 83 10.32 4.59 -7.20
CA THR A 83 10.13 3.12 -7.22
C THR A 83 8.79 2.65 -7.81
N ASN A 84 7.79 3.54 -7.94
CA ASN A 84 6.46 3.21 -8.41
C ASN A 84 6.09 4.10 -9.61
N VAL A 85 5.47 3.53 -10.65
CA VAL A 85 4.95 4.32 -11.78
C VAL A 85 3.52 4.74 -11.45
N ILE A 86 3.24 6.05 -11.45
CA ILE A 86 1.94 6.58 -11.04
C ILE A 86 1.33 7.37 -12.20
N PHE A 87 0.06 7.10 -12.51
CA PHE A 87 -0.71 7.84 -13.49
C PHE A 87 -2.02 8.34 -12.88
N THR A 88 -2.55 9.46 -13.38
CA THR A 88 -3.96 9.77 -13.23
C THR A 88 -4.73 9.26 -14.44
N CYS A 89 -5.89 8.66 -14.21
CA CYS A 89 -6.81 8.17 -15.22
C CYS A 89 -8.15 8.92 -15.10
N HIS A 90 -8.68 9.42 -16.21
CA HIS A 90 -10.05 9.94 -16.27
C HIS A 90 -10.66 9.78 -17.67
N LYS A 91 -11.98 9.94 -17.76
CA LYS A 91 -12.67 10.00 -19.05
C LYS A 91 -12.58 11.42 -19.62
N LYS A 92 -12.40 11.56 -20.93
CA LYS A 92 -12.53 12.86 -21.63
C LYS A 92 -13.88 13.55 -21.36
N SER A 93 -14.93 12.75 -21.19
CA SER A 93 -16.30 13.19 -20.91
C SER A 93 -16.52 13.65 -19.47
N ALA A 94 -15.69 13.20 -18.53
CA ALA A 94 -15.80 13.47 -17.11
C ALA A 94 -14.40 13.70 -16.51
N PRO A 95 -13.76 14.86 -16.77
CA PRO A 95 -12.40 15.12 -16.33
C PRO A 95 -12.26 15.29 -14.82
N GLU A 96 -13.38 15.43 -14.10
CA GLU A 96 -13.43 15.55 -12.64
C GLU A 96 -13.38 14.18 -11.93
N ASP A 97 -13.82 13.11 -12.61
CA ASP A 97 -13.90 11.76 -12.04
C ASP A 97 -12.56 11.02 -12.18
N LYS A 98 -11.51 11.53 -11.52
CA LYS A 98 -10.15 10.98 -11.61
C LYS A 98 -9.93 9.82 -10.64
N VAL A 99 -9.21 8.82 -11.13
CA VAL A 99 -8.62 7.76 -10.29
C VAL A 99 -7.10 7.74 -10.46
N LEU A 100 -6.38 7.35 -9.41
CA LEU A 100 -4.94 7.23 -9.42
C LEU A 100 -4.55 5.79 -9.70
N LEU A 101 -3.77 5.55 -10.75
CA LEU A 101 -3.19 4.25 -11.06
C LEU A 101 -1.78 4.18 -10.49
N ARG A 102 -1.53 3.17 -9.65
CA ARG A 102 -0.20 2.83 -9.16
C ARG A 102 0.22 1.47 -9.72
N LEU A 103 1.27 1.47 -10.53
CA LEU A 103 1.90 0.25 -11.04
C LEU A 103 3.12 -0.10 -10.19
N TYR A 104 3.21 -1.37 -9.80
CA TYR A 104 4.35 -1.87 -9.04
C TYR A 104 5.52 -2.12 -10.00
N GLY A 105 6.65 -1.43 -9.78
CA GLY A 105 7.87 -1.63 -10.56
C GLY A 105 8.62 -2.92 -10.19
N ALA A 106 9.62 -3.29 -10.99
CA ALA A 106 10.55 -4.36 -10.65
C ALA A 106 11.59 -3.86 -9.63
N GLY A 107 11.75 -4.54 -8.49
CA GLY A 107 12.88 -4.31 -7.56
C GLY A 107 12.54 -3.97 -6.11
N THR A 108 11.27 -3.82 -5.72
CA THR A 108 10.89 -3.57 -4.31
C THR A 108 10.77 -4.85 -3.45
N GLU A 109 10.80 -6.03 -4.08
CA GLU A 109 10.69 -7.34 -3.42
C GLU A 109 11.87 -7.68 -2.50
N ALA A 110 13.00 -6.95 -2.61
CA ALA A 110 14.17 -7.16 -1.77
C ALA A 110 14.00 -6.66 -0.31
N PHE A 111 13.03 -5.75 -0.09
CA PHE A 111 12.87 -5.04 1.18
C PHE A 111 11.55 -5.31 1.90
N PHE A 112 10.45 -5.55 1.17
CA PHE A 112 9.12 -5.78 1.77
C PHE A 112 8.36 -6.92 1.09
N SER A 113 7.57 -7.66 1.87
CA SER A 113 6.63 -8.66 1.34
C SER A 113 5.49 -7.94 0.63
N ARG A 114 5.43 -8.05 -0.69
CA ARG A 114 4.37 -7.44 -1.50
C ARG A 114 2.97 -7.92 -1.08
N GLN A 115 2.84 -9.18 -0.69
CA GLN A 115 1.57 -9.72 -0.19
C GLN A 115 1.14 -9.04 1.11
N GLU A 116 2.09 -8.76 2.00
CA GLU A 116 1.81 -8.06 3.25
C GLU A 116 1.45 -6.60 3.01
N GLU A 117 2.16 -5.91 2.12
CA GLU A 117 1.84 -4.53 1.75
C GLU A 117 0.42 -4.41 1.17
N ILE A 118 0.04 -5.33 0.28
CA ILE A 118 -1.31 -5.39 -0.29
C ILE A 118 -2.35 -5.62 0.81
N LEU A 119 -2.11 -6.55 1.73
CA LEU A 119 -3.01 -6.84 2.84
C LEU A 119 -3.18 -5.62 3.75
N VAL A 120 -2.07 -5.01 4.15
CA VAL A 120 -2.04 -3.80 4.98
C VAL A 120 -2.79 -2.65 4.28
N PHE A 121 -2.55 -2.44 2.99
CA PHE A 121 -3.21 -1.39 2.23
C PHE A 121 -4.73 -1.59 2.17
N LYS A 122 -5.20 -2.82 1.91
CA LYS A 122 -6.63 -3.15 1.90
C LYS A 122 -7.29 -2.89 3.24
N GLU A 123 -6.68 -3.38 4.32
CA GLU A 123 -7.18 -3.16 5.68
C GLU A 123 -7.25 -1.67 6.03
N LEU A 124 -6.20 -0.90 5.72
CA LEU A 124 -6.19 0.55 5.94
C LEU A 124 -7.25 1.29 5.11
N SER A 125 -7.46 0.88 3.87
CA SER A 125 -8.53 1.41 3.02
C SER A 125 -9.92 1.14 3.61
N LEU A 126 -10.18 -0.07 4.12
CA LEU A 126 -11.46 -0.42 4.75
C LEU A 126 -11.73 0.39 6.02
N LEU A 127 -10.68 0.78 6.72
CA LEU A 127 -10.75 1.58 7.95
C LEU A 127 -10.77 3.09 7.69
N ASN A 128 -10.71 3.54 6.43
CA ASN A 128 -10.57 4.94 6.04
C ASN A 128 -9.34 5.64 6.65
N LEU A 129 -8.23 4.89 6.79
CA LEU A 129 -6.97 5.36 7.38
C LEU A 129 -5.87 5.61 6.35
N GLY A 130 -6.23 5.66 5.08
CA GLY A 130 -5.35 6.00 3.97
C GLY A 130 -6.18 6.25 2.71
N ILE A 131 -5.51 6.29 1.56
CA ILE A 131 -6.19 6.43 0.27
C ILE A 131 -7.08 5.21 0.02
N ALA A 132 -8.33 5.44 -0.34
CA ALA A 132 -9.27 4.37 -0.60
C ALA A 132 -8.89 3.59 -1.88
N LEU A 133 -8.87 2.26 -1.77
CA LEU A 133 -8.70 1.33 -2.87
C LEU A 133 -9.99 1.28 -3.70
N VAL A 134 -9.88 1.62 -4.98
CA VAL A 134 -11.00 1.56 -5.93
C VAL A 134 -11.04 0.21 -6.63
N GLY A 135 -9.87 -0.31 -7.02
CA GLY A 135 -9.75 -1.57 -7.74
C GLY A 135 -8.31 -2.10 -7.69
N GLU A 136 -8.14 -3.41 -7.82
CA GLU A 136 -6.83 -4.06 -7.78
C GLU A 136 -6.71 -5.11 -8.88
N PHE A 137 -5.51 -5.23 -9.44
CA PHE A 137 -5.14 -6.26 -10.40
C PHE A 137 -3.71 -6.75 -10.12
N HIS A 138 -3.19 -7.67 -10.92
CA HIS A 138 -1.99 -8.43 -10.56
C HIS A 138 -0.76 -7.56 -10.29
N ASN A 139 -0.52 -6.54 -11.12
CA ASN A 139 0.64 -5.66 -11.01
C ASN A 139 0.35 -4.18 -10.77
N GLY A 140 -0.81 -3.87 -10.22
CA GLY A 140 -1.11 -2.51 -9.80
C GLY A 140 -2.46 -2.39 -9.11
N ARG A 141 -2.81 -1.16 -8.79
CA ARG A 141 -4.07 -0.80 -8.15
C ARG A 141 -4.55 0.57 -8.58
N PHE A 142 -5.86 0.76 -8.52
CA PHE A 142 -6.53 2.04 -8.64
C PHE A 142 -6.88 2.55 -7.24
N GLU A 143 -6.49 3.78 -6.96
CA GLU A 143 -6.70 4.48 -5.70
C GLU A 143 -7.61 5.71 -5.97
N HIS A 144 -8.37 6.14 -4.96
CA HIS A 144 -9.10 7.40 -5.05
C HIS A 144 -8.13 8.57 -5.18
N MET A 145 -8.44 9.52 -6.07
CA MET A 145 -7.68 10.76 -6.12
C MET A 145 -8.05 11.64 -4.94
N ILE A 146 -7.05 12.05 -4.16
CA ILE A 146 -7.21 13.09 -3.15
C ILE A 146 -7.02 14.44 -3.84
N GLU A 147 -8.08 15.24 -3.87
CA GLU A 147 -8.00 16.65 -4.26
C GLU A 147 -7.26 17.41 -3.16
N GLY A 148 -5.97 17.62 -3.38
CA GLY A 148 -5.07 18.12 -2.37
C GLY A 148 -3.67 18.36 -2.91
N ARG A 149 -2.77 18.72 -2.00
CA ARG A 149 -1.34 18.83 -2.28
C ARG A 149 -0.53 18.04 -1.27
N THR A 150 0.64 17.58 -1.66
CA THR A 150 1.62 17.05 -0.71
C THR A 150 1.98 18.14 0.31
N ALA A 151 2.12 17.75 1.57
CA ALA A 151 2.59 18.63 2.62
C ALA A 151 4.04 19.04 2.34
N THR A 152 4.40 20.23 2.79
CA THR A 152 5.77 20.73 2.74
C THR A 152 6.41 20.57 4.11
N ALA A 153 7.74 20.71 4.14
CA ALA A 153 8.48 20.82 5.39
C ALA A 153 7.95 21.97 6.28
N ALA A 154 7.46 23.06 5.70
CA ALA A 154 6.89 24.17 6.47
C ALA A 154 5.55 23.79 7.10
N ASP A 155 4.67 23.08 6.39
CA ASP A 155 3.33 22.71 6.86
C ASP A 155 3.40 21.85 8.13
N ILE A 156 4.27 20.84 8.16
CA ILE A 156 4.41 19.93 9.32
C ILE A 156 4.94 20.60 10.59
N ARG A 157 5.42 21.85 10.49
CA ARG A 157 5.85 22.66 11.66
C ARG A 157 4.73 23.55 12.19
N ILE A 158 3.60 23.66 11.49
CA ILE A 158 2.43 24.42 11.93
C ILE A 158 1.74 23.61 13.05
N PRO A 159 1.62 24.14 14.28
CA PRO A 159 1.09 23.38 15.41
C PRO A 159 -0.30 22.78 15.16
N GLU A 160 -1.19 23.53 14.51
CA GLU A 160 -2.55 23.08 14.19
C GLU A 160 -2.55 21.90 13.21
N PHE A 161 -1.71 21.94 12.18
CA PHE A 161 -1.58 20.86 11.21
C PHE A 161 -0.89 19.62 11.83
N ALA A 162 0.18 19.83 12.61
CA ALA A 162 0.85 18.76 13.34
C ALA A 162 -0.10 18.03 14.32
N ALA A 163 -1.04 18.75 14.95
CA ALA A 163 -2.06 18.15 15.81
C ALA A 163 -3.00 17.22 15.02
N LYS A 164 -3.40 17.59 13.79
CA LYS A 164 -4.19 16.72 12.90
C LYS A 164 -3.44 15.44 12.53
N VAL A 165 -2.16 15.58 12.14
CA VAL A 165 -1.28 14.42 11.84
C VAL A 165 -1.14 13.51 13.06
N ALA A 166 -0.92 14.08 14.25
CA ALA A 166 -0.80 13.32 15.49
C ALA A 166 -2.09 12.56 15.85
N ALA A 167 -3.26 13.16 15.64
CA ALA A 167 -4.54 12.49 15.86
C ALA A 167 -4.72 11.28 14.93
N LYS A 168 -4.33 11.40 13.66
CA LYS A 168 -4.39 10.29 12.69
C LYS A 168 -3.39 9.19 13.03
N MET A 169 -2.18 9.55 13.42
CA MET A 169 -1.18 8.58 13.88
C MET A 169 -1.61 7.86 15.16
N ALA A 170 -2.32 8.52 16.07
CA ALA A 170 -2.87 7.86 17.25
C ALA A 170 -3.87 6.76 16.85
N ILE A 171 -4.76 7.03 15.89
CA ILE A 171 -5.68 6.03 15.36
C ILE A 171 -4.88 4.90 14.69
N PHE A 172 -3.95 5.25 13.79
CA PHE A 172 -3.10 4.31 13.07
C PHE A 172 -2.36 3.34 14.02
N HIS A 173 -1.78 3.85 15.11
CA HIS A 173 -1.09 3.04 16.12
C HIS A 173 -2.01 2.06 16.86
N THR A 174 -3.31 2.36 16.97
CA THR A 174 -4.29 1.49 17.64
C THR A 174 -4.94 0.47 16.70
N THR A 175 -4.75 0.63 15.39
CA THR A 175 -5.33 -0.22 14.35
C THR A 175 -4.85 -1.67 14.47
N GLN A 176 -5.79 -2.60 14.32
CA GLN A 176 -5.50 -4.03 14.27
C GLN A 176 -5.48 -4.44 12.79
N VAL A 177 -4.28 -4.71 12.28
CA VAL A 177 -4.08 -5.30 10.94
C VAL A 177 -3.66 -6.75 11.15
N ASP A 178 -4.12 -7.66 10.28
CA ASP A 178 -3.78 -9.09 10.32
C ASP A 178 -2.34 -9.36 9.83
N ILE A 179 -1.38 -8.89 10.62
CA ILE A 179 0.06 -9.09 10.43
C ILE A 179 0.72 -9.47 11.77
N ASP A 180 1.91 -10.07 11.71
CA ASP A 180 2.66 -10.31 12.93
C ASP A 180 3.11 -8.99 13.58
N ARG A 181 3.06 -8.94 14.92
CA ARG A 181 3.43 -7.75 15.69
C ARG A 181 4.87 -7.75 16.16
N LYS A 182 5.78 -8.42 15.46
CA LYS A 182 7.19 -8.44 15.85
C LYS A 182 7.85 -7.14 15.39
N PRO A 183 8.60 -6.44 16.26
CA PRO A 183 9.39 -5.29 15.84
C PRO A 183 10.41 -5.68 14.76
N ARG A 184 10.41 -4.95 13.65
CA ARG A 184 11.29 -5.24 12.50
C ARG A 184 12.45 -4.26 12.34
N ILE A 185 12.39 -3.09 13.00
CA ILE A 185 13.33 -1.97 12.76
C ILE A 185 14.80 -2.37 13.01
N ILE A 186 15.12 -3.00 14.14
CA ILE A 186 16.50 -3.39 14.46
C ILE A 186 17.01 -4.47 13.49
N GLY A 187 16.17 -5.47 13.19
CA GLY A 187 16.49 -6.50 12.21
C GLY A 187 16.79 -5.90 10.82
N ASN A 188 15.99 -4.92 10.40
CA ASN A 188 16.19 -4.20 9.14
C ASN A 188 17.49 -3.37 9.14
N ILE A 189 17.78 -2.64 10.22
CA ILE A 189 19.04 -1.87 10.36
C ILE A 189 20.25 -2.82 10.27
N ARG A 190 20.21 -3.98 10.94
CA ARG A 190 21.29 -4.98 10.89
C ARG A 190 21.47 -5.56 9.48
N LYS A 191 20.37 -5.83 8.77
CA LYS A 191 20.40 -6.29 7.37
C LYS A 191 21.05 -5.22 6.48
N LEU A 192 20.63 -3.95 6.60
CA LEU A 192 21.20 -2.84 5.85
C LEU A 192 22.70 -2.67 6.11
N LEU A 193 23.16 -2.79 7.37
CA LEU A 193 24.58 -2.78 7.70
C LEU A 193 25.36 -3.90 7.00
N LYS A 194 24.79 -5.12 6.96
CA LYS A 194 25.42 -6.26 6.27
C LYS A 194 25.55 -5.99 4.77
N ASP A 195 24.50 -5.49 4.13
CA ASP A 195 24.48 -5.18 2.70
C ASP A 195 25.46 -4.04 2.39
N ALA A 196 25.47 -3.00 3.23
CA ALA A 196 26.43 -1.90 3.15
C ALA A 196 27.88 -2.41 3.28
N ARG A 197 28.19 -3.31 4.23
CA ARG A 197 29.54 -3.92 4.36
C ARG A 197 29.98 -4.65 3.11
N ALA A 198 29.07 -5.40 2.48
CA ALA A 198 29.37 -6.12 1.25
C ALA A 198 29.64 -5.15 0.09
N ALA A 199 28.80 -4.12 -0.07
CA ALA A 199 28.99 -3.08 -1.08
C ALA A 199 30.27 -2.28 -0.83
N TYR A 200 30.60 -2.01 0.43
CA TYR A 200 31.73 -1.17 0.82
C TYR A 200 33.10 -1.89 0.74
N ALA A 201 33.10 -3.22 0.71
CA ALA A 201 34.31 -4.02 0.55
C ALA A 201 35.02 -3.81 -0.81
N THR A 202 34.32 -3.24 -1.80
CA THR A 202 34.81 -3.04 -3.17
C THR A 202 35.27 -1.62 -3.49
N TYR A 203 35.23 -0.68 -2.53
CA TYR A 203 35.61 0.73 -2.71
C TYR A 203 36.78 1.16 -1.82
N GLU A 204 37.46 2.26 -2.16
CA GLU A 204 38.39 2.94 -1.24
C GLU A 204 37.62 3.39 0.01
N ARG A 205 38.01 2.87 1.17
CA ARG A 205 37.30 3.10 2.43
C ARG A 205 37.50 4.54 2.93
N GLN A 206 36.45 5.34 2.89
CA GLN A 206 36.36 6.71 3.42
C GLN A 206 35.65 6.82 4.80
N PHE A 207 35.17 5.70 5.32
CA PHE A 207 34.24 5.62 6.45
C PHE A 207 34.45 4.28 7.17
N ASP A 208 34.44 4.32 8.50
CA ASP A 208 34.59 3.14 9.33
C ASP A 208 33.23 2.46 9.55
N ILE A 209 32.91 1.52 8.66
CA ILE A 209 31.67 0.76 8.72
C ILE A 209 31.60 -0.19 9.93
N ASP A 210 32.75 -0.53 10.52
CA ASP A 210 32.80 -1.37 11.71
C ASP A 210 32.52 -0.55 12.98
N ALA A 211 32.89 0.72 13.01
CA ALA A 211 32.43 1.66 14.04
C ALA A 211 30.89 1.80 14.04
N MET A 212 30.24 1.87 12.86
CA MET A 212 28.78 1.90 12.76
C MET A 212 28.11 0.65 13.35
N ALA A 213 28.75 -0.51 13.26
CA ALA A 213 28.22 -1.73 13.88
C ALA A 213 28.15 -1.59 15.41
N LYS A 214 29.18 -0.99 16.01
CA LYS A 214 29.21 -0.69 17.44
C LYS A 214 28.12 0.34 17.81
N ASP A 215 27.96 1.39 17.01
CA ASP A 215 26.91 2.39 17.24
C ASP A 215 25.50 1.76 17.21
N ILE A 216 25.28 0.75 16.34
CA ILE A 216 24.02 -0.01 16.29
C ILE A 216 23.85 -0.89 17.55
N ASP A 217 24.92 -1.51 18.06
CA ASP A 217 24.87 -2.27 19.33
C ASP A 217 24.52 -1.36 20.52
N ASP A 218 25.15 -0.18 20.58
CA ASP A 218 24.90 0.82 21.61
C ASP A 218 23.46 1.35 21.51
N LEU A 219 22.96 1.61 20.29
CA LEU A 219 21.58 2.02 20.03
C LEU A 219 20.57 0.94 20.47
N GLU A 220 20.80 -0.32 20.13
CA GLU A 220 19.93 -1.43 20.54
C GLU A 220 19.87 -1.57 22.06
N THR A 221 21.02 -1.42 22.73
CA THR A 221 21.12 -1.42 24.19
C THR A 221 20.33 -0.26 24.80
N LEU A 222 20.46 0.95 24.24
CA LEU A 222 19.72 2.13 24.69
C LEU A 222 18.22 1.96 24.49
N LEU A 223 17.78 1.49 23.32
CA LEU A 223 16.36 1.29 23.02
C LEU A 223 15.72 0.24 23.92
N ALA A 224 16.48 -0.79 24.33
CA ALA A 224 16.00 -1.78 25.30
C ALA A 224 15.74 -1.20 26.71
N THR A 225 16.24 0.00 27.02
CA THR A 225 15.94 0.70 28.29
C THR A 225 14.63 1.48 28.25
N VAL A 226 14.03 1.65 27.08
CA VAL A 226 12.79 2.42 26.89
C VAL A 226 11.61 1.46 26.75
N GLU A 227 10.65 1.53 27.67
CA GLU A 227 9.39 0.77 27.59
C GLU A 227 8.43 1.40 26.57
N SER A 228 8.83 1.44 25.29
CA SER A 228 7.96 1.90 24.21
C SER A 228 6.99 0.78 23.81
N PRO A 229 5.66 1.01 23.82
CA PRO A 229 4.70 0.02 23.32
C PRO A 229 4.97 -0.36 21.87
N ILE A 230 4.83 -1.64 21.55
CA ILE A 230 4.89 -2.12 20.17
C ILE A 230 3.51 -1.89 19.55
N VAL A 231 3.46 -1.02 18.55
CA VAL A 231 2.25 -0.63 17.82
C VAL A 231 2.45 -0.78 16.32
N PHE A 232 1.35 -0.71 15.57
CA PHE A 232 1.41 -0.67 14.12
C PHE A 232 1.89 0.72 13.66
N CYS A 233 3.03 0.80 12.97
CA CYS A 233 3.70 2.06 12.62
C CYS A 233 3.82 2.26 11.11
N HIS A 234 3.70 3.51 10.65
CA HIS A 234 3.97 3.87 9.25
C HIS A 234 5.47 3.74 8.89
N ASN A 235 6.37 4.03 9.83
CA ASN A 235 7.84 3.98 9.68
C ASN A 235 8.48 4.91 8.62
N ASP A 236 7.69 5.70 7.90
CA ASP A 236 8.18 6.66 6.89
C ASP A 236 7.26 7.90 6.81
N LEU A 237 6.88 8.46 7.97
CA LEU A 237 5.96 9.60 8.04
C LEU A 237 6.67 10.94 7.74
N GLN A 238 7.30 11.03 6.56
CA GLN A 238 7.87 12.26 6.03
C GLN A 238 6.79 13.13 5.36
N TYR A 239 7.05 14.43 5.18
CA TYR A 239 6.08 15.35 4.56
C TYR A 239 5.63 14.91 3.15
N GLY A 240 6.48 14.19 2.43
CA GLY A 240 6.15 13.62 1.11
C GLY A 240 5.02 12.58 1.15
N ASN A 241 4.81 11.95 2.31
CA ASN A 241 3.79 10.94 2.56
C ASN A 241 2.61 11.50 3.38
N ILE A 242 2.45 12.83 3.40
CA ILE A 242 1.28 13.47 4.02
C ILE A 242 0.64 14.35 2.96
N MET A 243 -0.66 14.18 2.73
CA MET A 243 -1.44 15.07 1.87
C MET A 243 -2.23 16.08 2.70
N VAL A 244 -2.38 17.28 2.17
CA VAL A 244 -3.29 18.33 2.67
C VAL A 244 -4.49 18.37 1.73
N SER A 245 -5.64 17.97 2.24
CA SER A 245 -6.91 17.99 1.51
C SER A 245 -7.36 19.43 1.25
N HIS A 246 -7.75 19.75 0.01
CA HIS A 246 -8.30 21.07 -0.32
C HIS A 246 -9.75 21.26 0.16
N ALA A 247 -10.46 20.19 0.48
CA ALA A 247 -11.87 20.26 0.87
C ALA A 247 -12.05 20.78 2.31
N ASP A 248 -11.13 20.43 3.21
CA ASP A 248 -11.26 20.63 4.66
C ASP A 248 -9.93 20.98 5.38
N ASP A 249 -8.85 21.20 4.62
CA ASP A 249 -7.48 21.40 5.13
C ASP A 249 -7.04 20.29 6.09
N ASP A 250 -7.62 19.09 5.99
CA ASP A 250 -7.25 17.95 6.83
C ASP A 250 -5.98 17.27 6.31
N ALA A 251 -5.27 16.59 7.21
CA ALA A 251 -4.14 15.75 6.85
C ALA A 251 -4.66 14.40 6.32
N VAL A 252 -4.04 13.84 5.29
CA VAL A 252 -4.26 12.43 4.90
C VAL A 252 -2.92 11.74 4.91
N LEU A 253 -2.86 10.56 5.53
CA LEU A 253 -1.66 9.75 5.68
C LEU A 253 -1.63 8.67 4.59
#